data_AF-A0A0C2MQ43-F1
#
_entry.id   AF-A0A0C2MQ43-F1
#
_cell.length_a   1.000
_cell.length_b   1.000
_cell.length_c   1.000
_cell.angle_alpha   90.00
_cell.angle_beta   90.00
_cell.angle_gamma   90.00
#
_symmetry.space_group_name_H-M   'P 1'
#
loop_
_entity.id
_entity.type
_entity.pdbx_description
1 polymer ?
#
loop_
_entity_poly.entity_id
_entity_poly.type
_entity_poly.pdbx_seq_one_letter_code
_entity_poly.pdbx_strand_id
1 'polypeptide(L)'
;MTYNRYDQERFGSMKETAGFKINTLGSFKGLMTKIDSNPGHDSIANPNANGSLVGDGALGSGSFDPKATPTLTPAKRESKTPIIVVPKASVSLINLNTIASFIQDFKLDINASNENARDGHVLVYRRREKAINGQLQMVSIPYVCLDSTDKLSGSDWNRVVAVFVHGPTWQFKGWPFVLPDNCPSEIFTRIHAFHVKYSDAQLDPQIAKWNVKVLEILRNSRHMDRAAAVTFWDSLESFISRNKPNLRF
;
A
#
# COMPACT_ATOMS: atom_id res chain seq x y z
N MET A 1 -57.19 -18.84 -3.76
CA MET A 1 -56.61 -17.47 -3.75
C MET A 1 -56.01 -17.23 -5.12
N THR A 2 -56.70 -16.46 -5.94
CA THR A 2 -56.42 -16.26 -7.36
C THR A 2 -55.69 -14.93 -7.50
N TYR A 3 -54.45 -14.96 -8.00
CA TYR A 3 -53.57 -13.79 -8.12
C TYR A 3 -54.03 -12.92 -9.30
N ASN A 4 -54.36 -11.65 -9.03
CA ASN A 4 -54.92 -10.73 -10.03
C ASN A 4 -53.81 -9.84 -10.62
N ARG A 5 -53.78 -9.72 -11.96
CA ARG A 5 -52.68 -9.20 -12.78
C ARG A 5 -52.62 -7.65 -12.88
N TYR A 6 -53.33 -6.93 -12.00
CA TYR A 6 -53.58 -5.49 -12.14
C TYR A 6 -53.18 -4.61 -10.93
N ASP A 7 -52.39 -5.13 -9.99
CA ASP A 7 -51.90 -4.35 -8.83
C ASP A 7 -50.65 -3.49 -9.11
N GLN A 8 -50.32 -3.22 -10.38
CA GLN A 8 -49.10 -2.50 -10.78
C GLN A 8 -49.20 -0.96 -10.71
N GLU A 9 -50.34 -0.37 -10.33
CA GLU A 9 -50.55 1.09 -10.43
C GLU A 9 -50.69 1.83 -9.10
N ARG A 10 -50.40 1.20 -7.95
CA ARG A 10 -50.63 1.82 -6.63
C ARG A 10 -49.46 2.66 -6.07
N PHE A 11 -48.37 2.83 -6.81
CA PHE A 11 -47.26 3.70 -6.40
C PHE A 11 -46.86 4.65 -7.52
N GLY A 12 -47.76 5.59 -7.82
CA GLY A 12 -47.39 6.81 -8.53
C GLY A 12 -46.75 7.84 -7.57
N SER A 13 -45.79 8.58 -8.12
CA SER A 13 -45.37 9.93 -7.69
C SER A 13 -44.55 10.05 -6.40
N MET A 14 -43.22 10.20 -6.55
CA MET A 14 -42.47 11.27 -5.86
C MET A 14 -41.08 11.49 -6.48
N LYS A 15 -40.92 12.67 -7.11
CA LYS A 15 -39.71 13.47 -7.29
C LYS A 15 -38.47 12.80 -7.93
N GLU A 16 -38.40 13.00 -9.23
CA GLU A 16 -37.18 13.11 -10.04
C GLU A 16 -36.11 13.92 -9.29
N THR A 17 -35.06 13.25 -8.80
CA THR A 17 -33.92 13.89 -8.14
C THR A 17 -32.94 14.31 -9.22
N ALA A 18 -32.55 15.58 -9.14
CA ALA A 18 -31.69 16.30 -10.07
C ALA A 18 -30.50 15.46 -10.59
N GLY A 19 -30.44 15.32 -11.92
CA GLY A 19 -29.32 14.72 -12.63
C GLY A 19 -28.03 15.51 -12.43
N PHE A 20 -27.02 14.86 -11.88
CA PHE A 20 -25.64 15.34 -11.91
C PHE A 20 -25.10 15.25 -13.33
N LYS A 21 -25.00 16.39 -14.02
CA LYS A 21 -24.25 16.53 -15.28
C LYS A 21 -22.87 17.11 -14.95
N ILE A 22 -21.82 16.29 -15.04
CA ILE A 22 -20.43 16.75 -14.92
C ILE A 22 -19.98 17.23 -16.30
N ASN A 23 -19.84 18.54 -16.47
CA ASN A 23 -19.16 19.13 -17.63
C ASN A 23 -17.65 18.98 -17.43
N THR A 24 -16.99 18.22 -18.31
CA THR A 24 -15.53 17.98 -18.28
C THR A 24 -14.73 18.90 -19.22
N LEU A 25 -15.35 19.92 -19.80
CA LEU A 25 -14.65 20.92 -20.63
C LEU A 25 -14.71 22.31 -19.98
N GLY A 26 -13.61 22.69 -19.36
CA GLY A 26 -13.30 24.10 -19.07
C GLY A 26 -12.97 24.40 -17.61
N SER A 27 -11.70 24.32 -17.23
CA SER A 27 -11.00 25.37 -16.48
C SER A 27 -9.57 24.91 -16.14
N PHE A 28 -8.59 25.38 -16.89
CA PHE A 28 -7.25 25.77 -16.40
C PHE A 28 -6.50 26.42 -17.57
N LYS A 29 -6.78 27.71 -17.81
CA LYS A 29 -5.97 28.54 -18.70
C LYS A 29 -5.68 29.83 -17.93
N GLY A 30 -4.49 29.90 -17.34
CA GLY A 30 -4.12 31.03 -16.51
C GLY A 30 -2.86 30.80 -15.69
N LEU A 31 -1.74 30.47 -16.33
CA LEU A 31 -0.49 31.15 -15.99
C LEU A 31 0.51 31.05 -17.15
N MET A 32 1.15 32.17 -17.37
CA MET A 32 1.85 32.61 -18.55
C MET A 32 3.34 32.62 -18.20
N THR A 33 4.17 31.85 -18.91
CA THR A 33 5.59 32.20 -19.08
C THR A 33 6.00 31.86 -20.49
N LYS A 34 6.42 32.92 -21.18
CA LYS A 34 6.85 32.98 -22.57
C LYS A 34 8.03 32.05 -22.80
N ILE A 35 7.94 31.20 -23.82
CA ILE A 35 9.08 30.55 -24.46
C ILE A 35 8.98 30.95 -25.92
N ASP A 36 9.71 32.00 -26.30
CA ASP A 36 9.94 32.33 -27.71
C ASP A 36 10.82 31.22 -28.30
N SER A 37 10.33 30.65 -29.40
CA SER A 37 11.09 29.79 -30.29
C SER A 37 11.04 30.44 -31.66
N ASN A 38 12.21 30.74 -32.25
CA ASN A 38 12.38 30.64 -33.69
C ASN A 38 13.83 30.21 -34.03
N PRO A 39 14.02 29.55 -35.18
CA PRO A 39 15.08 28.57 -35.39
C PRO A 39 16.32 29.08 -36.15
N GLY A 40 17.43 28.35 -35.97
CA GLY A 40 18.55 28.05 -36.88
C GLY A 40 19.13 29.13 -37.81
N HIS A 41 20.46 29.37 -37.74
CA HIS A 41 21.45 28.96 -38.77
C HIS A 41 22.89 29.36 -38.36
N ASP A 42 23.82 28.41 -38.54
CA ASP A 42 25.25 28.48 -38.91
C ASP A 42 26.33 29.31 -38.19
N SER A 43 27.28 28.54 -37.63
CA SER A 43 28.69 28.42 -38.05
C SER A 43 29.72 29.56 -37.86
N ILE A 44 30.79 29.18 -37.13
CA ILE A 44 32.23 29.50 -37.32
C ILE A 44 32.91 30.57 -36.43
N ALA A 45 33.99 30.08 -35.79
CA ALA A 45 35.26 30.72 -35.37
C ALA A 45 35.35 31.61 -34.11
N ASN A 46 36.24 31.14 -33.22
CA ASN A 46 37.05 31.89 -32.24
C ASN A 46 38.11 32.74 -33.01
N PRO A 47 38.62 33.91 -32.54
CA PRO A 47 39.49 33.97 -31.35
C PRO A 47 39.48 35.27 -30.49
N ASN A 48 39.80 35.10 -29.20
CA ASN A 48 40.67 35.91 -28.34
C ASN A 48 40.77 37.45 -28.53
N ALA A 49 40.40 38.24 -27.50
CA ALA A 49 41.08 39.51 -27.18
C ALA A 49 40.79 39.98 -25.74
N ASN A 50 41.89 40.30 -25.04
CA ASN A 50 41.95 41.01 -23.75
C ASN A 50 41.36 42.43 -23.84
N GLY A 51 40.80 42.92 -22.73
CA GLY A 51 40.45 44.34 -22.56
C GLY A 51 39.95 44.66 -21.15
N SER A 52 40.89 44.94 -20.24
CA SER A 52 40.62 45.59 -18.94
C SER A 52 40.45 47.09 -19.16
N LEU A 53 39.37 47.74 -18.69
CA LEU A 53 39.36 49.16 -18.29
C LEU A 53 38.20 49.46 -17.30
N VAL A 54 38.59 49.78 -16.07
CA VAL A 54 38.15 50.83 -15.12
C VAL A 54 36.78 51.50 -15.34
N GLY A 55 35.98 51.58 -14.26
CA GLY A 55 34.81 52.47 -14.16
C GLY A 55 34.27 52.60 -12.74
N ASP A 56 34.31 53.82 -12.22
CA ASP A 56 34.02 54.28 -10.86
C ASP A 56 32.68 53.90 -10.20
N GLY A 57 32.75 53.70 -8.88
CA GLY A 57 32.03 54.46 -7.86
C GLY A 57 30.49 54.57 -7.90
N ALA A 58 29.82 53.99 -6.90
CA ALA A 58 28.76 54.67 -6.15
C ALA A 58 28.38 53.91 -4.87
N LEU A 59 28.41 54.65 -3.76
CA LEU A 59 28.00 54.26 -2.42
C LEU A 59 26.47 54.27 -2.28
N GLY A 60 25.94 53.29 -1.55
CA GLY A 60 24.84 53.50 -0.62
C GLY A 60 23.40 53.43 -1.15
N SER A 61 22.80 52.23 -1.09
CA SER A 61 21.35 52.11 -0.90
C SER A 61 21.06 50.94 0.04
N GLY A 62 20.61 51.27 1.25
CA GLY A 62 20.25 50.31 2.29
C GLY A 62 19.08 49.45 1.82
N SER A 63 19.34 48.17 1.58
CA SER A 63 18.31 47.17 1.33
C SER A 63 17.81 46.68 2.69
N PHE A 64 16.56 46.98 3.01
CA PHE A 64 15.86 46.36 4.12
C PHE A 64 15.57 44.90 3.74
N ASP A 65 16.30 43.95 4.34
CA ASP A 65 15.99 42.53 4.24
C ASP A 65 14.63 42.24 4.91
N PRO A 66 13.61 41.75 4.18
CA PRO A 66 12.45 41.19 4.84
C PRO A 66 12.85 39.84 5.44
N LYS A 67 12.98 39.84 6.76
CA LYS A 67 13.12 38.66 7.64
C LYS A 67 12.34 37.47 7.07
N ALA A 68 13.06 36.47 6.58
CA ALA A 68 12.50 35.20 6.13
C ALA A 68 11.74 34.55 7.28
N THR A 69 10.42 34.60 7.23
CA THR A 69 9.54 33.81 8.10
C THR A 69 9.77 32.34 7.76
N PRO A 70 10.16 31.47 8.71
CA PRO A 70 10.27 30.05 8.44
C PRO A 70 8.87 29.53 8.13
N THR A 71 8.63 29.23 6.85
CA THR A 71 7.44 28.51 6.41
C THR A 71 7.55 27.11 6.98
N LEU A 72 6.89 26.88 8.13
CA LEU A 72 6.68 25.55 8.68
C LEU A 72 5.83 24.78 7.67
N THR A 73 6.50 24.09 6.75
CA THR A 73 5.85 23.15 5.84
C THR A 73 5.06 22.16 6.69
N PRO A 74 3.75 21.99 6.45
CA PRO A 74 2.95 21.04 7.20
C PRO A 74 3.57 19.64 7.09
N ALA A 75 3.97 19.06 8.23
CA ALA A 75 4.51 17.71 8.26
C ALA A 75 3.50 16.75 7.61
N LYS A 76 3.93 16.04 6.56
CA LYS A 76 3.09 15.08 5.84
C LYS A 76 2.59 14.05 6.84
N ARG A 77 1.27 13.99 7.04
CA ARG A 77 0.64 13.05 7.99
C ARG A 77 1.02 11.62 7.59
N GLU A 78 1.74 10.93 8.47
CA GLU A 78 2.14 9.54 8.24
C GLU A 78 0.91 8.64 8.17
N SER A 79 0.90 7.72 7.20
CA SER A 79 -0.16 6.72 7.07
C SER A 79 -0.17 5.79 8.29
N LYS A 80 -1.34 5.28 8.66
CA LYS A 80 -1.49 4.29 9.74
C LYS A 80 -2.03 2.94 9.26
N THR A 81 -2.15 2.79 7.94
CA THR A 81 -2.64 1.57 7.30
C THR A 81 -1.56 0.49 7.40
N PRO A 82 -1.87 -0.69 7.96
CA PRO A 82 -0.90 -1.79 8.04
C PRO A 82 -0.51 -2.32 6.66
N ILE A 83 0.71 -2.86 6.57
CA ILE A 83 1.27 -3.49 5.36
C ILE A 83 1.50 -4.98 5.60
N ILE A 84 1.10 -5.81 4.64
CA ILE A 84 1.39 -7.25 4.59
C ILE A 84 2.27 -7.49 3.36
N VAL A 85 3.41 -8.15 3.55
CA VAL A 85 4.30 -8.52 2.43
C VAL A 85 4.03 -9.96 2.01
N VAL A 86 3.87 -10.18 0.71
CA VAL A 86 3.68 -11.51 0.12
C VAL A 86 4.83 -11.83 -0.84
N PRO A 87 5.19 -13.11 -1.05
CA PRO A 87 6.17 -13.48 -2.06
C PRO A 87 5.74 -13.09 -3.47
N LYS A 88 6.69 -12.61 -4.27
CA LYS A 88 6.56 -12.50 -5.74
C LYS A 88 6.82 -13.85 -6.45
N ALA A 89 6.52 -14.96 -5.77
CA ALA A 89 6.80 -16.29 -6.24
C ALA A 89 5.51 -16.97 -6.70
N SER A 90 5.41 -17.31 -7.99
CA SER A 90 4.22 -17.97 -8.55
C SER A 90 3.95 -19.36 -7.94
N VAL A 91 4.98 -19.99 -7.39
CA VAL A 91 4.87 -21.28 -6.67
C VAL A 91 4.29 -21.13 -5.26
N SER A 92 4.22 -19.92 -4.71
CA SER A 92 3.66 -19.67 -3.39
C SER A 92 2.13 -19.70 -3.45
N LEU A 93 1.51 -20.42 -2.51
CA LEU A 93 0.05 -20.45 -2.33
C LEU A 93 -0.51 -19.06 -2.07
N ILE A 94 0.25 -18.23 -1.35
CA ILE A 94 -0.08 -16.83 -1.07
C ILE A 94 0.82 -15.91 -1.88
N ASN A 95 0.20 -15.09 -2.72
CA ASN A 95 0.82 -14.04 -3.51
C ASN A 95 -0.24 -12.93 -3.74
N LEU A 96 0.05 -11.89 -4.53
CA LEU A 96 -0.91 -10.78 -4.74
C LEU A 96 -2.23 -11.22 -5.37
N ASN A 97 -2.24 -12.30 -6.15
CA ASN A 97 -3.44 -12.78 -6.80
C ASN A 97 -4.37 -13.48 -5.79
N THR A 98 -3.78 -14.24 -4.86
CA THR A 98 -4.52 -15.12 -3.95
C THR A 98 -4.72 -14.57 -2.55
N ILE A 99 -3.97 -13.54 -2.14
CA ILE A 99 -4.01 -13.01 -0.76
C ILE A 99 -5.41 -12.51 -0.39
N ALA A 100 -6.09 -11.81 -1.30
CA ALA A 100 -7.41 -11.25 -1.04
C ALA A 100 -8.44 -12.36 -0.81
N SER A 101 -8.52 -13.37 -1.67
CA SER A 101 -9.45 -14.49 -1.49
C SER A 101 -9.18 -15.24 -0.18
N PHE A 102 -7.92 -15.44 0.17
CA PHE A 102 -7.55 -16.10 1.41
C PHE A 102 -7.96 -15.33 2.68
N ILE A 103 -7.52 -14.07 2.83
CA ILE A 103 -7.70 -13.36 4.11
C ILE A 103 -8.98 -12.52 4.18
N GLN A 104 -9.54 -12.10 3.03
CA GLN A 104 -10.80 -11.34 2.99
C GLN A 104 -12.01 -12.26 2.88
N ASP A 105 -11.95 -13.21 1.95
CA ASP A 105 -13.09 -14.09 1.62
C ASP A 105 -13.02 -15.43 2.35
N PHE A 106 -11.96 -15.65 3.14
CA PHE A 106 -11.72 -16.85 3.94
C PHE A 106 -11.67 -18.14 3.12
N LYS A 107 -11.30 -18.04 1.84
CA LYS A 107 -11.26 -19.14 0.88
C LYS A 107 -10.11 -18.96 -0.08
N LEU A 108 -9.15 -19.90 -0.11
CA LEU A 108 -8.02 -19.79 -1.01
C LEU A 108 -8.45 -20.15 -2.44
N ASP A 109 -8.55 -19.13 -3.29
CA ASP A 109 -8.71 -19.32 -4.73
C ASP A 109 -7.37 -19.15 -5.44
N ILE A 110 -6.81 -20.27 -5.90
CA ILE A 110 -5.50 -20.33 -6.58
C ILE A 110 -5.58 -19.76 -8.00
N ASN A 111 -6.78 -19.80 -8.61
CA ASN A 111 -7.01 -19.29 -9.96
C ASN A 111 -7.52 -17.85 -9.95
N ALA A 112 -7.54 -17.20 -8.78
CA ALA A 112 -7.96 -15.82 -8.66
C ALA A 112 -7.11 -14.94 -9.59
N SER A 113 -7.80 -14.15 -10.41
CA SER A 113 -7.21 -12.97 -11.04
C SER A 113 -7.61 -11.78 -10.19
N ASN A 114 -6.64 -11.06 -9.64
CA ASN A 114 -6.94 -9.93 -8.79
C ASN A 114 -6.88 -8.66 -9.65
N GLU A 115 -8.02 -8.29 -10.24
CA GLU A 115 -8.15 -7.07 -11.08
C GLU A 115 -7.76 -5.79 -10.33
N ASN A 116 -7.80 -5.85 -9.00
CA ASN A 116 -7.39 -4.78 -8.09
C ASN A 116 -5.89 -4.76 -7.79
N ALA A 117 -5.14 -5.80 -8.16
CA ALA A 117 -3.70 -5.78 -8.07
C ALA A 117 -3.14 -4.84 -9.14
N ARG A 118 -2.72 -3.65 -8.73
CA ARG A 118 -2.11 -2.64 -9.59
C ARG A 118 -0.79 -2.21 -8.99
N ASP A 119 0.22 -1.96 -9.82
CA ASP A 119 1.53 -1.48 -9.39
C ASP A 119 2.19 -2.29 -8.25
N GLY A 120 2.02 -3.61 -8.24
CA GLY A 120 2.63 -4.50 -7.23
C GLY A 120 1.99 -4.44 -5.84
N HIS A 121 0.75 -3.95 -5.73
CA HIS A 121 0.00 -3.98 -4.48
C HIS A 121 -1.50 -4.23 -4.68
N VAL A 122 -2.16 -4.70 -3.61
CA VAL A 122 -3.62 -4.84 -3.53
C VAL A 122 -4.12 -4.40 -2.15
N LEU A 123 -5.30 -3.78 -2.11
CA LEU A 123 -5.98 -3.45 -0.86
C LEU A 123 -6.89 -4.58 -0.42
N VAL A 124 -6.76 -4.98 0.84
CA VAL A 124 -7.61 -5.98 1.48
C VAL A 124 -8.31 -5.38 2.69
N TYR A 125 -9.57 -5.75 2.92
CA TYR A 125 -10.39 -5.20 3.98
C TYR A 125 -10.74 -6.25 5.03
N ARG A 126 -10.22 -6.08 6.25
CA ARG A 126 -10.61 -6.88 7.40
C ARG A 126 -11.90 -6.32 8.00
N ARG A 127 -12.99 -7.08 7.86
CA ARG A 127 -14.26 -6.78 8.54
C ARG A 127 -14.26 -7.40 9.93
N ARG A 128 -14.59 -6.61 10.95
CA ARG A 128 -14.76 -7.10 12.32
C ARG A 128 -15.76 -6.24 13.09
N GLU A 129 -16.33 -6.81 14.14
CA GLU A 129 -17.14 -6.04 15.07
C GLU A 129 -16.26 -5.34 16.10
N LYS A 130 -16.54 -4.06 16.36
CA LYS A 130 -15.86 -3.28 17.39
C LYS A 130 -16.91 -2.59 18.26
N ALA A 131 -16.72 -2.63 19.57
CA ALA A 131 -17.49 -1.83 20.49
C ALA A 131 -17.09 -0.35 20.33
N ILE A 132 -18.00 0.46 19.82
CA ILE A 132 -17.84 1.91 19.68
C ILE A 132 -18.99 2.54 20.47
N ASN A 133 -18.65 3.30 21.52
CA ASN A 133 -19.61 3.94 22.42
C ASN A 133 -20.62 2.93 23.02
N GLY A 134 -20.14 1.74 23.39
CA GLY A 134 -20.97 0.69 23.99
C GLY A 134 -21.85 -0.10 23.00
N GLN A 135 -21.81 0.20 21.70
CA GLN A 135 -22.53 -0.53 20.67
C GLN A 135 -21.57 -1.31 19.77
N LEU A 136 -21.94 -2.54 19.41
CA LEU A 136 -21.20 -3.31 18.41
C LEU A 136 -21.47 -2.73 17.03
N GLN A 137 -20.41 -2.29 16.36
CA GLN A 137 -20.45 -1.79 14.99
C GLN A 137 -19.49 -2.60 14.12
N MET A 138 -19.93 -2.95 12.92
CA MET A 138 -19.07 -3.56 11.92
C MET A 138 -18.11 -2.50 11.38
N VAL A 139 -16.81 -2.72 11.56
CA VAL A 139 -15.73 -1.88 11.02
C VAL A 139 -14.99 -2.62 9.92
N SER A 140 -14.60 -1.88 8.88
CA SER A 140 -13.80 -2.39 7.77
C SER A 140 -12.44 -1.70 7.79
N ILE A 141 -11.38 -2.50 7.92
CA ILE A 141 -10.03 -2.01 8.20
C ILE A 141 -9.14 -2.35 6.99
N PRO A 142 -8.57 -1.34 6.31
CA PRO A 142 -7.75 -1.59 5.13
C PRO A 142 -6.36 -2.09 5.52
N TYR A 143 -5.84 -3.02 4.72
CA TYR A 143 -4.48 -3.52 4.73
C TYR A 143 -3.92 -3.38 3.31
N VAL A 144 -2.69 -2.88 3.19
CA VAL A 144 -1.96 -2.86 1.92
C VAL A 144 -1.17 -4.15 1.82
N CYS A 145 -1.43 -4.97 0.81
CA CYS A 145 -0.62 -6.14 0.50
C CYS A 145 0.31 -5.82 -0.66
N LEU A 146 1.61 -6.15 -0.56
CA LEU A 146 2.62 -5.84 -1.58
C LEU A 146 3.57 -7.02 -1.81
N ASP A 147 4.12 -7.13 -3.03
CA ASP A 147 5.09 -8.18 -3.40
C ASP A 147 6.53 -7.69 -3.59
N SER A 148 6.75 -6.36 -3.56
CA SER A 148 8.07 -5.73 -3.60
C SER A 148 8.20 -4.66 -2.52
N THR A 149 9.28 -4.73 -1.76
CA THR A 149 9.61 -3.80 -0.68
C THR A 149 10.52 -2.65 -1.13
N ASP A 150 10.90 -2.59 -2.40
CA ASP A 150 11.91 -1.64 -2.93
C ASP A 150 11.50 -0.17 -2.77
N LYS A 151 10.20 0.08 -2.71
CA LYS A 151 9.61 1.42 -2.56
C LYS A 151 9.28 1.79 -1.12
N LEU A 152 9.56 0.92 -0.14
CA LEU A 152 9.27 1.18 1.26
C LEU A 152 10.31 2.11 1.88
N SER A 153 9.85 3.26 2.35
CA SER A 153 10.65 4.17 3.17
C SER A 153 10.81 3.65 4.60
N GLY A 154 11.72 4.24 5.38
CA GLY A 154 11.93 3.86 6.79
C GLY A 154 10.65 3.93 7.64
N SER A 155 9.77 4.92 7.39
CA SER A 155 8.50 5.01 8.11
C SER A 155 7.46 3.98 7.64
N ASP A 156 7.56 3.51 6.40
CA ASP A 156 6.68 2.44 5.90
C ASP A 156 6.98 1.09 6.56
N TRP A 157 8.25 0.81 6.87
CA TRP A 157 8.65 -0.39 7.61
C TRP A 157 8.01 -0.49 9.00
N ASN A 158 7.75 0.66 9.65
CA ASN A 158 6.99 0.69 10.91
C ASN A 158 5.54 0.23 10.76
N ARG A 159 5.01 0.19 9.53
CA ARG A 159 3.64 -0.26 9.22
C ARG A 159 3.60 -1.71 8.74
N VAL A 160 4.74 -2.35 8.48
CA VAL A 160 4.79 -3.75 8.07
C VAL A 160 4.46 -4.64 9.26
N VAL A 161 3.30 -5.29 9.21
CA VAL A 161 2.76 -6.09 10.31
C VAL A 161 2.95 -7.59 10.09
N ALA A 162 2.97 -8.02 8.84
CA ALA A 162 3.11 -9.43 8.50
C ALA A 162 3.94 -9.65 7.23
N VAL A 163 4.56 -10.83 7.15
CA VAL A 163 5.21 -11.35 5.94
C VAL A 163 4.81 -12.81 5.71
N PHE A 164 4.44 -13.16 4.48
CA PHE A 164 4.33 -14.55 4.06
C PHE A 164 5.68 -15.04 3.54
N VAL A 165 6.22 -16.10 4.13
CA VAL A 165 7.54 -16.65 3.82
C VAL A 165 7.42 -17.92 2.96
N HIS A 166 8.32 -18.08 2.01
CA HIS A 166 8.32 -19.22 1.09
C HIS A 166 9.60 -20.08 1.14
N GLY A 167 10.51 -19.80 2.08
CA GLY A 167 11.65 -20.68 2.41
C GLY A 167 13.01 -20.02 2.23
N PRO A 168 13.43 -19.60 1.02
CA PRO A 168 14.78 -19.10 0.78
C PRO A 168 15.13 -17.81 1.52
N THR A 169 16.37 -17.68 2.03
CA THR A 169 16.86 -16.46 2.73
C THR A 169 16.89 -15.24 1.81
N TRP A 170 17.12 -15.46 0.51
CA TRP A 170 17.17 -14.37 -0.47
C TRP A 170 15.84 -13.61 -0.58
N GLN A 171 14.72 -14.18 -0.12
CA GLN A 171 13.44 -13.49 0.00
C GLN A 171 13.58 -12.15 0.75
N PHE A 172 14.47 -12.10 1.75
CA PHE A 172 14.68 -10.94 2.61
C PHE A 172 15.87 -10.08 2.20
N LYS A 173 16.44 -10.29 1.01
CA LYS A 173 17.57 -9.49 0.52
C LYS A 173 17.17 -8.01 0.48
N GLY A 174 17.98 -7.15 1.11
CA GLY A 174 17.74 -5.70 1.15
C GLY A 174 16.70 -5.24 2.17
N TRP A 175 16.13 -6.15 2.97
CA TRP A 175 15.24 -5.77 4.06
C TRP A 175 16.04 -5.15 5.21
N PRO A 176 15.44 -4.23 5.98
CA PRO A 176 16.03 -3.81 7.23
C PRO A 176 16.09 -5.00 8.20
N PHE A 177 16.96 -4.90 9.20
CA PHE A 177 17.09 -5.88 10.28
C PHE A 177 17.61 -7.27 9.86
N VAL A 178 18.02 -7.46 8.61
CA VAL A 178 18.76 -8.66 8.20
C VAL A 178 20.13 -8.65 8.89
N LEU A 179 20.46 -9.74 9.58
CA LEU A 179 21.76 -9.91 10.22
C LEU A 179 22.88 -10.15 9.17
N PRO A 180 24.16 -9.93 9.51
CA PRO A 180 25.28 -10.07 8.56
C PRO A 180 25.41 -11.45 7.88
N ASP A 181 24.84 -12.49 8.48
CA ASP A 181 24.79 -13.86 7.96
C ASP A 181 23.56 -14.13 7.04
N ASN A 182 22.80 -13.09 6.71
CA ASN A 182 21.50 -13.17 6.03
C ASN A 182 20.43 -13.97 6.80
N CYS A 183 20.55 -14.07 8.14
CA CYS A 183 19.53 -14.69 8.97
C CYS A 183 18.35 -13.73 9.20
N PRO A 184 17.09 -14.13 8.89
CA PRO A 184 15.91 -13.28 9.05
C PRO A 184 15.31 -13.31 10.46
N SER A 185 16.02 -13.84 11.47
CA SER A 185 15.49 -14.00 12.83
C SER A 185 15.00 -12.68 13.44
N GLU A 186 15.77 -11.59 13.30
CA GLU A 186 15.40 -10.27 13.83
C GLU A 186 14.21 -9.66 13.07
N ILE A 187 14.06 -9.96 11.77
CA ILE A 187 12.86 -9.58 11.00
C ILE A 187 11.62 -10.17 11.69
N PHE A 188 11.67 -11.44 12.10
CA PHE A 188 10.52 -12.15 12.68
C PHE A 188 10.20 -11.75 14.12
N THR A 189 11.11 -11.05 14.80
CA THR A 189 10.80 -10.36 16.07
C THR A 189 9.96 -9.11 15.84
N ARG A 190 10.19 -8.40 14.72
CA ARG A 190 9.57 -7.11 14.41
C ARG A 190 8.36 -7.21 13.49
N ILE A 191 8.25 -8.28 12.71
CA ILE A 191 7.21 -8.52 11.71
C ILE A 191 6.70 -9.95 11.90
N HIS A 192 5.38 -10.12 11.97
CA HIS A 192 4.82 -11.43 12.23
C HIS A 192 4.86 -12.31 10.98
N ALA A 193 5.64 -13.39 11.03
CA ALA A 193 5.87 -14.23 9.85
C ALA A 193 4.89 -15.40 9.78
N PHE A 194 4.41 -15.68 8.58
CA PHE A 194 3.51 -16.78 8.27
C PHE A 194 4.05 -17.63 7.12
N HIS A 195 3.83 -18.93 7.18
CA HIS A 195 4.05 -19.82 6.05
C HIS A 195 2.75 -20.59 5.77
N VAL A 196 2.31 -20.59 4.51
CA VAL A 196 1.14 -21.39 4.10
C VAL A 196 1.62 -22.58 3.31
N LYS A 197 1.21 -23.76 3.73
CA LYS A 197 1.48 -25.02 3.01
C LYS A 197 0.24 -25.88 2.90
N TYR A 198 0.28 -26.86 2.00
CA TYR A 198 -0.68 -27.95 2.09
C TYR A 198 -0.38 -28.83 3.31
N SER A 199 -1.45 -29.31 3.96
CA SER A 199 -1.35 -30.21 5.13
C SER A 199 -0.52 -31.47 4.86
N ASP A 200 -0.60 -32.03 3.66
CA ASP A 200 0.14 -33.22 3.22
C ASP A 200 1.57 -32.92 2.75
N ALA A 201 1.94 -31.64 2.63
CA ALA A 201 3.29 -31.26 2.23
C ALA A 201 4.23 -31.25 3.44
N GLN A 202 5.45 -31.73 3.22
CA GLN A 202 6.52 -31.61 4.20
C GLN A 202 6.86 -30.14 4.44
N LEU A 203 7.06 -29.77 5.71
CA LEU A 203 7.51 -28.42 6.05
C LEU A 203 8.98 -28.26 5.62
N ASP A 204 9.28 -27.14 4.97
CA ASP A 204 10.65 -26.78 4.61
C ASP A 204 11.55 -26.72 5.87
N PRO A 205 12.69 -27.43 5.90
CA PRO A 205 13.59 -27.46 7.06
C PRO A 205 14.12 -26.09 7.48
N GLN A 206 14.23 -25.13 6.56
CA GLN A 206 14.65 -23.77 6.85
C GLN A 206 13.54 -22.98 7.55
N ILE A 207 12.29 -23.15 7.11
CA ILE A 207 11.13 -22.53 7.75
C ILE A 207 10.95 -23.07 9.18
N ALA A 208 11.21 -24.38 9.39
CA ALA A 208 11.15 -24.99 10.72
C ALA A 208 12.14 -24.39 11.74
N LYS A 209 13.21 -23.73 11.28
CA LYS A 209 14.21 -23.07 12.15
C LYS A 209 13.81 -21.64 12.54
N TRP A 210 12.80 -21.08 11.89
CA TRP A 210 12.42 -19.68 12.04
C TRP A 210 11.17 -19.52 12.90
N ASN A 211 11.04 -18.35 13.53
CA ASN A 211 9.82 -17.97 14.25
C ASN A 211 8.71 -17.61 13.25
N VAL A 212 8.12 -18.64 12.66
CA VAL A 212 7.11 -18.52 11.59
C VAL A 212 5.88 -19.32 11.98
N LYS A 213 4.71 -18.69 11.91
CA LYS A 213 3.45 -19.39 12.12
C LYS A 213 3.04 -20.14 10.85
N VAL A 214 3.02 -21.47 10.94
CA VAL A 214 2.56 -22.33 9.83
C VAL A 214 1.03 -22.38 9.81
N LEU A 215 0.45 -22.14 8.64
CA LEU A 215 -0.98 -22.27 8.36
C LEU A 215 -1.16 -23.39 7.33
N GLU A 216 -1.97 -24.36 7.66
CA GLU A 216 -2.19 -25.52 6.79
C GLU A 216 -3.50 -25.40 6.03
N ILE A 217 -3.43 -25.72 4.74
CA ILE A 217 -4.57 -25.72 3.83
C ILE A 217 -4.78 -27.14 3.28
N LEU A 218 -6.03 -27.53 3.10
CA LEU A 218 -6.37 -28.79 2.43
C LEU A 218 -6.38 -28.58 0.91
N ARG A 219 -5.96 -29.59 0.14
CA ARG A 219 -5.94 -29.49 -1.34
C ARG A 219 -7.32 -29.36 -1.97
N ASN A 220 -8.31 -30.06 -1.41
CA ASN A 220 -9.62 -30.22 -2.03
C ASN A 220 -10.79 -29.70 -1.16
N SER A 221 -10.52 -29.15 0.03
CA SER A 221 -11.56 -28.78 1.00
C SER A 221 -11.54 -27.28 1.31
N ARG A 222 -11.95 -26.47 0.34
CA ARG A 222 -11.91 -24.99 0.41
C ARG A 222 -12.75 -24.39 1.55
N HIS A 223 -13.77 -25.11 2.03
CA HIS A 223 -14.56 -24.68 3.18
C HIS A 223 -13.77 -24.69 4.51
N MET A 224 -12.67 -25.47 4.56
CA MET A 224 -11.80 -25.55 5.74
C MET A 224 -10.76 -24.43 5.79
N ASP A 225 -10.51 -23.74 4.66
CA ASP A 225 -9.55 -22.63 4.57
C ASP A 225 -9.88 -21.50 5.56
N ARG A 226 -11.18 -21.37 5.91
CA ARG A 226 -11.66 -20.41 6.92
C ARG A 226 -10.93 -20.55 8.24
N ALA A 227 -10.64 -21.77 8.69
CA ALA A 227 -9.93 -21.99 9.96
C ALA A 227 -8.51 -21.42 9.92
N ALA A 228 -7.79 -21.60 8.81
CA ALA A 228 -6.46 -21.04 8.61
C ALA A 228 -6.49 -19.51 8.53
N ALA A 229 -7.45 -18.93 7.80
CA ALA A 229 -7.62 -17.48 7.69
C ALA A 229 -8.03 -16.82 9.02
N VAL A 230 -8.89 -17.45 9.83
CA VAL A 230 -9.20 -17.00 11.21
C VAL A 230 -7.93 -17.05 12.07
N THR A 231 -7.20 -18.16 12.03
CA THR A 231 -5.94 -18.33 12.78
C THR A 231 -4.89 -17.29 12.40
N PHE A 232 -4.82 -16.90 11.12
CA PHE A 232 -4.01 -15.80 10.62
C PHE A 232 -4.38 -14.48 11.31
N TRP A 233 -5.66 -14.10 11.23
CA TRP A 233 -6.13 -12.83 11.76
C TRP A 233 -5.98 -12.72 13.27
N ASP A 234 -6.37 -13.75 14.02
CA ASP A 234 -6.24 -13.74 15.48
C ASP A 234 -4.77 -13.59 15.90
N SER A 235 -3.87 -14.28 15.20
CA SER A 235 -2.43 -14.17 15.48
C SER A 235 -1.87 -12.80 15.13
N LEU A 236 -2.29 -12.25 13.99
CA LEU A 236 -1.83 -10.95 13.51
C LEU A 236 -2.34 -9.82 14.40
N GLU A 237 -3.63 -9.79 14.71
CA GLU A 237 -4.22 -8.76 15.57
C GLU A 237 -3.62 -8.81 16.99
N SER A 238 -3.39 -10.02 17.51
CA SER A 238 -2.67 -10.24 18.77
C SER A 238 -1.23 -9.69 18.70
N PHE A 239 -0.53 -9.87 17.58
CA PHE A 239 0.79 -9.29 17.38
C PHE A 239 0.77 -7.76 17.27
N ILE A 240 -0.14 -7.18 16.48
CA ILE A 240 -0.22 -5.74 16.25
C ILE A 240 -0.58 -5.01 17.55
N SER A 241 -1.51 -5.55 18.34
CA SER A 241 -1.91 -4.94 19.63
C SER A 241 -0.76 -4.80 20.63
N ARG A 242 0.18 -5.75 20.65
CA ARG A 242 1.38 -5.70 21.51
C ARG A 242 2.50 -4.85 20.93
N ASN A 243 2.77 -4.99 19.63
CA ASN A 243 4.02 -4.51 19.04
C ASN A 243 3.87 -3.23 18.23
N LYS A 244 2.66 -2.92 17.75
CA LYS A 244 2.38 -1.77 16.88
C LYS A 244 1.07 -1.06 17.24
N PRO A 245 0.90 -0.60 18.50
CA PRO A 245 -0.35 0.01 18.99
C PRO A 245 -0.69 1.35 18.31
N ASN A 246 0.27 1.97 17.61
CA ASN A 246 0.09 3.22 16.89
C ASN A 246 -0.67 3.08 15.56
N LEU A 247 -0.79 1.86 15.03
CA LEU A 247 -1.48 1.55 13.77
C LEU A 247 -3.01 1.50 13.93
N ARG A 248 -3.72 1.66 12.82
CA ARG A 248 -5.17 1.45 12.76
C ARG A 248 -5.42 0.06 12.17
N PHE A 249 -5.69 -0.89 13.04
CA PHE A 249 -5.89 -2.31 12.71
C PHE A 249 -7.12 -2.85 13.43
#